data_AF-A0AAW3MTA6-F1
#
_entry.id   AF-A0AAW3MTA6-F1
#
_cell.length_a   1.000
_cell.length_b   1.000
_cell.length_c   1.000
_cell.angle_alpha   90.00
_cell.angle_beta   90.00
_cell.angle_gamma   90.00
#
_symmetry.space_group_name_H-M   'P 1'
#
loop_
_entity.id
_entity.type
_entity.pdbx_description
1 polymer ?
#
loop_
_entity_poly.entity_id
_entity_poly.type
_entity_poly.pdbx_seq_one_letter_code
_entity_poly.pdbx_strand_id
1 'polypeptide(L)'
;MLEFLAYCATADFQNCGKWGTWYTKGDSALFDNSVQHAMPAGVPEKLARAKMGSLIRRGLVKGCACGCRGDFELTLKGQAQLVA
;
A
#
# COMPACT_ATOMS: atom_id res chain seq x y z
N MET A 1 4.11 -26.88 -21.26
CA MET A 1 4.00 -26.77 -19.79
C MET A 1 5.34 -26.48 -19.09
N LEU A 2 6.49 -26.82 -19.70
CA LEU A 2 7.81 -26.52 -19.14
C LEU A 2 8.38 -25.14 -19.54
N GLU A 3 7.84 -24.49 -20.57
CA GLU A 3 8.39 -23.20 -21.05
C GLU A 3 7.93 -21.98 -20.25
N PHE A 4 6.81 -22.07 -19.51
CA PHE A 4 6.30 -20.97 -18.69
C PHE A 4 7.16 -20.74 -17.42
N LEU A 5 7.78 -21.82 -16.91
CA LEU A 5 8.69 -21.76 -15.76
C LEU A 5 10.03 -21.11 -16.09
N ALA A 6 10.52 -21.29 -17.32
CA ALA A 6 11.80 -20.72 -17.76
C ALA A 6 11.74 -19.20 -17.97
N TYR A 7 10.58 -18.67 -18.41
CA TYR A 7 10.39 -17.23 -18.63
C TYR A 7 10.38 -16.42 -17.31
N CYS A 8 9.95 -17.01 -16.20
CA CYS A 8 10.01 -16.36 -14.88
C CYS A 8 11.43 -16.23 -14.31
N ALA A 9 12.40 -17.02 -14.81
CA ALA A 9 13.76 -17.03 -14.28
C ALA A 9 14.68 -16.02 -14.98
N THR A 10 14.32 -15.54 -16.17
CA THR A 10 15.17 -14.67 -17.01
C THR A 10 14.65 -13.25 -17.15
N ALA A 11 13.36 -13.02 -16.89
CA ALA A 11 12.83 -11.67 -16.75
C ALA A 11 12.98 -11.21 -15.30
N ASP A 12 13.35 -9.94 -15.13
CA ASP A 12 13.48 -9.17 -13.89
C ASP A 12 12.13 -9.05 -13.12
N PHE A 13 11.50 -10.18 -12.83
CA PHE A 13 10.16 -10.29 -12.27
C PHE A 13 10.29 -10.46 -10.75
N GLN A 14 10.68 -9.38 -10.07
CA GLN A 14 10.75 -9.25 -8.60
C GLN A 14 9.43 -9.58 -7.84
N ASN A 15 8.39 -10.00 -8.55
CA ASN A 15 7.04 -10.26 -8.05
C ASN A 15 6.51 -11.68 -8.29
N CYS A 16 7.34 -12.64 -8.72
CA CYS A 16 6.90 -14.04 -8.80
C CYS A 16 6.57 -14.56 -7.38
N GLY A 17 5.28 -14.78 -7.09
CA GLY A 17 4.80 -15.28 -5.80
C GLY A 17 4.38 -14.23 -4.76
N LYS A 18 4.38 -12.93 -5.09
CA LYS A 18 3.88 -11.88 -4.19
C LYS A 18 2.41 -11.54 -4.49
N TRP A 19 1.57 -11.43 -3.45
CA TRP A 19 0.16 -11.05 -3.57
C TRP A 19 0.01 -9.53 -3.78
N GLY A 20 0.06 -9.07 -5.03
CA GLY A 20 -0.11 -7.68 -5.44
C GLY A 20 1.20 -6.92 -5.72
N THR A 21 1.11 -5.64 -6.10
CA THR A 21 2.23 -4.73 -6.43
C THR A 21 3.04 -4.28 -5.21
N TRP A 22 3.52 -5.23 -4.42
CA TRP A 22 4.26 -4.98 -3.17
C TRP A 22 5.74 -4.72 -3.53
N TYR A 23 6.05 -3.45 -3.84
CA TYR A 23 7.40 -3.00 -4.20
C TYR A 23 8.30 -2.95 -2.97
N THR A 24 9.01 -4.04 -2.69
CA THR A 24 10.12 -4.04 -1.72
C THR A 24 11.36 -3.50 -2.42
N LYS A 25 11.79 -2.27 -2.12
CA LYS A 25 13.07 -1.76 -2.60
C LYS A 25 14.13 -1.99 -1.51
N GLY A 26 15.02 -2.95 -1.75
CA GLY A 26 16.13 -3.29 -0.86
C GLY A 26 15.71 -3.88 0.50
N ASP A 27 16.59 -3.73 1.47
CA ASP A 27 16.56 -4.21 2.86
C ASP A 27 15.62 -3.40 3.78
N SER A 28 14.79 -2.54 3.19
CA SER A 28 13.74 -1.83 3.91
C SER A 28 12.55 -2.76 4.19
N ALA A 29 12.18 -2.89 5.47
CA ALA A 29 11.04 -3.70 5.91
C ALA A 29 9.67 -3.10 5.49
N LEU A 30 9.66 -2.03 4.69
CA LEU A 30 8.47 -1.26 4.30
C LEU A 30 8.44 -1.03 2.80
N PHE A 31 7.25 -1.08 2.19
CA PHE A 31 7.07 -0.76 0.79
C PHE A 31 7.21 0.74 0.55
N ASP A 32 7.86 1.14 -0.56
CA ASP A 32 8.06 2.56 -0.92
C ASP A 32 6.74 3.32 -1.02
N ASN A 33 5.69 2.65 -1.48
CA ASN A 33 4.34 3.18 -1.62
C ASN A 33 3.48 3.01 -0.35
N SER A 34 4.06 2.73 0.82
CA SER A 34 3.28 2.53 2.04
C SER A 34 2.89 3.85 2.72
N VAL A 35 1.63 3.93 3.17
CA VAL A 35 1.16 5.02 4.06
C VAL A 35 1.89 5.04 5.40
N GLN A 36 2.61 3.97 5.74
CA GLN A 36 3.41 3.86 6.95
C GLN A 36 4.46 4.97 7.05
N HIS A 37 4.99 5.47 5.92
CA HIS A 37 5.96 6.57 5.90
C HIS A 37 5.40 7.89 6.45
N ALA A 38 4.08 8.07 6.38
CA ALA A 38 3.40 9.25 6.92
C ALA A 38 2.90 9.06 8.36
N MET A 39 3.05 7.85 8.93
CA MET A 39 2.60 7.55 10.29
C MET A 39 3.68 7.92 11.31
N PRO A 40 3.29 8.31 12.54
CA PRO A 40 4.24 8.46 13.64
C PRO A 40 5.10 7.22 13.87
N ALA A 41 6.33 7.41 14.36
CA ALA A 41 7.22 6.31 14.69
C ALA A 41 6.57 5.34 15.69
N GLY A 42 6.78 4.04 15.48
CA GLY A 42 6.23 2.98 16.34
C GLY A 42 4.78 2.58 16.06
N VAL A 43 4.08 3.22 15.12
CA VAL A 43 2.73 2.79 14.71
C VAL A 43 2.81 1.45 13.98
N PRO A 44 2.07 0.41 14.39
CA PRO A 44 2.03 -0.86 13.66
C PRO A 44 1.39 -0.71 12.28
N GLU A 45 1.95 -1.36 11.26
CA GLU A 45 1.45 -1.30 9.87
C GLU A 45 -0.02 -1.73 9.76
N LYS A 46 -0.40 -2.77 10.49
CA LYS A 46 -1.80 -3.24 10.56
C LYS A 46 -2.74 -2.17 11.08
N LEU A 47 -2.30 -1.38 12.07
CA LEU A 47 -3.09 -0.29 12.63
C LEU A 47 -3.24 0.86 11.62
N ALA A 48 -2.14 1.24 10.97
CA ALA A 48 -2.16 2.25 9.90
C ALA A 48 -3.16 1.87 8.80
N ARG A 49 -3.08 0.63 8.29
CA ARG A 49 -4.00 0.10 7.28
C ARG A 49 -5.45 0.03 7.75
N ALA A 50 -5.69 -0.44 8.99
CA ALA A 50 -7.03 -0.48 9.57
C ALA A 50 -7.64 0.92 9.69
N LYS A 51 -6.83 1.92 10.05
CA LYS A 51 -7.28 3.32 10.13
C LYS A 51 -7.61 3.89 8.76
N MET A 52 -6.78 3.66 7.75
CA MET A 52 -7.07 4.07 6.37
C MET A 52 -8.35 3.42 5.84
N GLY A 53 -8.56 2.11 6.10
CA GLY A 53 -9.81 1.42 5.76
C GLY A 53 -11.03 2.01 6.47
N SER A 54 -10.88 2.48 7.71
CA SER A 54 -11.94 3.21 8.42
C SER A 54 -12.25 4.57 7.78
N LEU A 55 -11.24 5.33 7.37
CA LEU A 55 -11.41 6.63 6.71
C LEU A 55 -12.10 6.50 5.33
N ILE A 56 -11.74 5.46 4.58
CA ILE A 56 -12.38 5.14 3.30
C ILE A 56 -13.86 4.81 3.51
N ARG A 57 -14.20 3.94 4.47
CA ARG A 57 -15.59 3.61 4.78
C ARG A 57 -16.43 4.82 5.20
N ARG A 58 -15.80 5.83 5.82
CA ARG A 58 -16.45 7.09 6.21
C ARG A 58 -16.60 8.10 5.05
N GLY A 59 -16.00 7.81 3.90
CA GLY A 59 -15.97 8.68 2.73
C GLY A 59 -15.06 9.91 2.89
N LEU A 60 -14.08 9.86 3.80
CA LEU A 60 -13.14 10.97 4.04
C LEU A 60 -11.89 10.88 3.14
N VAL A 61 -11.54 9.67 2.73
CA VAL A 61 -10.40 9.35 1.88
C VAL A 61 -10.86 8.38 0.80
N LYS A 62 -10.30 8.46 -0.41
CA LYS A 62 -10.41 7.44 -1.46
C LYS A 62 -9.02 6.82 -1.71
N GLY A 63 -8.97 5.56 -2.14
CA GLY A 63 -7.71 4.82 -2.34
C GLY A 63 -7.80 3.34 -1.99
N CYS A 64 -6.66 2.64 -1.90
CA CYS A 64 -6.61 1.23 -1.48
C CYS A 64 -5.90 1.01 -0.13
N ALA A 65 -6.64 0.58 0.88
CA ALA A 65 -6.08 0.15 2.18
C ALA A 65 -5.47 -1.27 2.17
N CYS A 66 -5.52 -1.94 1.03
CA CYS A 66 -5.02 -3.30 0.82
C CYS A 66 -3.49 -3.42 0.89
N GLY A 67 -2.75 -2.31 0.81
CA GLY A 67 -1.29 -2.27 0.86
C GLY A 67 -0.58 -2.51 -0.47
N CYS A 68 -1.31 -2.90 -1.53
CA CYS A 68 -0.67 -3.15 -2.84
C CYS A 68 -0.36 -1.87 -3.63
N ARG A 69 -1.19 -0.83 -3.52
CA ARG A 69 -1.04 0.39 -4.32
C ARG A 69 -0.67 1.60 -3.46
N GLY A 70 -1.27 1.72 -2.28
CA GLY A 70 -0.88 2.69 -1.25
C GLY A 70 -1.13 4.15 -1.61
N ASP A 71 -1.88 4.38 -2.67
CA ASP A 71 -2.41 5.67 -3.10
C ASP A 71 -3.63 6.06 -2.25
N PHE A 72 -3.58 7.26 -1.67
CA PHE A 72 -4.69 7.84 -0.91
C PHE A 72 -4.89 9.29 -1.28
N GLU A 73 -6.14 9.68 -1.51
CA GLU A 73 -6.53 11.05 -1.78
C GLU A 73 -7.64 11.47 -0.83
N LEU A 74 -7.53 12.68 -0.27
CA LEU A 74 -8.60 13.27 0.53
C LEU A 74 -9.81 13.59 -0.35
N THR A 75 -11.01 13.28 0.15
CA THR A 75 -12.25 13.76 -0.46
C THR A 75 -12.54 15.19 -0.01
N LEU A 76 -13.45 15.89 -0.70
CA LEU A 76 -13.93 17.21 -0.25
C LEU A 76 -14.45 17.17 1.20
N LYS A 77 -15.16 16.09 1.55
CA LYS A 77 -15.63 15.83 2.92
C LYS A 77 -14.48 15.64 3.91
N GLY A 78 -13.41 14.96 3.49
CA GLY A 78 -12.20 14.79 4.30
C GLY A 78 -11.45 16.10 4.53
N GLN A 79 -11.28 16.92 3.48
CA GLN A 79 -10.62 18.22 3.58
C GLN A 79 -11.33 19.16 4.57
N ALA A 80 -12.67 19.16 4.57
CA ALA A 80 -13.45 19.95 5.51
C ALA A 80 -13.18 19.60 7.00
N GLN A 81 -12.63 18.43 7.31
CA GLN A 81 -12.30 18.02 8.68
C GLN A 81 -10.92 18.49 9.15
N LEU A 82 -10.06 18.98 8.25
CA LEU A 82 -8.70 19.45 8.59
C LEU A 82 -8.65 20.94 8.96
N VAL A 83 -9.72 21.68 8.69
CA VAL A 83 -9.83 23.13 8.94
C VAL A 83 -10.65 23.41 10.20
N ALA A 84 -11.15 22.38 10.88
CA ALA A 84 -12.00 22.46 12.07
C ALA A 84 -11.21 22.36 13.38
#